data_AF-A0A357CNN1-F1
#
_entry.id   AF-A0A357CNN1-F1
#
_cell.length_a   1.000
_cell.length_b   1.000
_cell.length_c   1.000
_cell.angle_alpha   90.00
_cell.angle_beta   90.00
_cell.angle_gamma   90.00
#
_symmetry.space_group_name_H-M   'P 1'
#
loop_
_entity.id
_entity.type
_entity.pdbx_description
1 polymer ?
#
loop_
_entity_poly.entity_id
_entity_poly.type
_entity_poly.pdbx_seq_one_letter_code
_entity_poly.pdbx_strand_id
1 'polypeptide(L)'
;FFLGAKGGHNGENHNHNDVGSCIVFYHGQPLLIDVGVETYTAKTFSPLRYEIWTMGSAYHNLPLINGCEQLPGEEHLATQVQFSRDEKGVQVSFELGKAYPREAGIGEWKRTYGLQREPEPILLIRDRFRLEYAHSLQLVLMVPEEPRLEQGRWYLSTGAERLKLLYDQTQWALSWELIPITDPLLGACWGARIYRLHLTMIEPALAGELTLMLRE
;
A
#
# COMPACT_ATOMS: atom_id res chain seq x y z
N PHE A 1 -5.97 -1.10 -16.46
CA PHE A 1 -5.28 -0.50 -15.30
C PHE A 1 -4.37 0.65 -15.70
N PHE A 2 -4.28 1.65 -14.83
CA PHE A 2 -3.16 2.58 -14.70
C PHE A 2 -2.53 2.35 -13.32
N LEU A 3 -1.21 2.35 -13.24
CA LEU A 3 -0.44 2.16 -12.00
C LEU A 3 0.57 3.30 -11.88
N GLY A 4 0.53 4.01 -10.76
CA GLY A 4 1.62 4.85 -10.28
C GLY A 4 2.26 4.19 -9.07
N ALA A 5 3.59 4.10 -9.04
CA ALA A 5 4.35 3.59 -7.90
C ALA A 5 5.37 4.64 -7.47
N LYS A 6 5.49 4.87 -6.16
CA LYS A 6 6.38 5.88 -5.59
C LYS A 6 7.64 5.21 -5.02
N GLY A 7 8.79 5.61 -5.51
CA GLY A 7 10.09 5.35 -4.87
C GLY A 7 10.60 6.62 -4.17
N GLY A 8 11.92 6.80 -4.10
CA GLY A 8 12.53 8.00 -3.53
C GLY A 8 12.77 7.87 -2.03
N HIS A 9 12.60 8.95 -1.27
CA HIS A 9 12.86 9.02 0.16
C HIS A 9 11.79 9.80 0.92
N ASN A 10 11.72 9.62 2.24
CA ASN A 10 10.74 10.29 3.09
C ASN A 10 11.11 11.73 3.49
N GLY A 11 12.04 12.34 2.75
CA GLY A 11 12.56 13.70 2.98
C GLY A 11 12.14 14.71 1.91
N GLU A 12 11.22 14.35 1.03
CA GLU A 12 10.79 15.19 -0.09
C GLU A 12 9.96 16.41 0.39
N ASN A 13 9.87 17.44 -0.45
CA ASN A 13 9.01 18.59 -0.16
C ASN A 13 7.54 18.16 -0.11
N HIS A 14 6.82 18.56 0.94
CA HIS A 14 5.42 18.18 1.19
C HIS A 14 5.16 16.67 1.28
N ASN A 15 6.15 15.90 1.72
CA ASN A 15 6.09 14.45 1.72
C ASN A 15 5.13 13.83 2.76
N HIS A 16 4.72 12.58 2.47
CA HIS A 16 4.11 11.61 3.40
C HIS A 16 5.11 10.44 3.57
N ASN A 17 5.02 9.67 4.64
CA ASN A 17 5.87 8.48 4.81
C ASN A 17 5.32 7.32 3.97
N ASP A 18 5.60 7.32 2.67
CA ASP A 18 4.90 6.51 1.67
C ASP A 18 5.83 5.88 0.60
N VAL A 19 7.13 5.78 0.90
CA VAL A 19 8.11 5.19 0.00
C VAL A 19 7.77 3.72 -0.30
N GLY A 20 7.57 3.39 -1.57
CA GLY A 20 7.12 2.08 -2.03
C GLY A 20 5.61 1.91 -2.13
N SER A 21 4.82 2.96 -1.89
CA SER A 21 3.36 2.97 -2.07
C SER A 21 2.99 3.03 -3.55
N CYS A 22 1.70 2.85 -3.85
CA CYS A 22 1.15 2.98 -5.18
C CYS A 22 -0.22 3.65 -5.19
N ILE A 23 -0.63 4.08 -6.39
CA ILE A 23 -2.01 4.36 -6.76
C ILE A 23 -2.38 3.53 -7.98
N VAL A 24 -3.62 3.07 -8.03
CA VAL A 24 -4.13 2.22 -9.10
C VAL A 24 -5.49 2.73 -9.54
N PHE A 25 -5.66 2.85 -10.86
CA PHE A 25 -6.94 3.14 -11.48
C PHE A 25 -7.34 2.01 -12.43
N TYR A 26 -8.63 1.71 -12.51
CA TYR A 26 -9.22 0.77 -13.44
C TYR A 26 -10.28 1.47 -14.28
N HIS A 27 -10.19 1.39 -15.61
CA HIS A 27 -11.08 2.13 -16.54
C HIS A 27 -11.31 3.61 -16.17
N GLY A 28 -10.26 4.28 -15.68
CA GLY A 28 -10.30 5.69 -15.28
C GLY A 28 -10.89 5.95 -13.88
N GLN A 29 -11.30 4.92 -13.15
CA GLN A 29 -11.83 5.01 -11.78
C GLN A 29 -10.76 4.60 -10.74
N PRO A 30 -10.71 5.24 -9.56
CA PRO A 30 -9.73 4.92 -8.52
C PRO A 30 -10.01 3.56 -7.88
N LEU A 31 -8.98 2.75 -7.69
CA LEU A 31 -9.07 1.41 -7.08
C LEU A 31 -8.23 1.30 -5.81
N LEU A 32 -6.92 1.56 -5.91
CA LEU A 32 -6.03 1.73 -4.76
C LEU A 32 -5.62 3.19 -4.73
N ILE A 33 -5.86 3.86 -3.60
CA ILE A 33 -5.76 5.32 -3.51
C ILE A 33 -4.62 5.76 -2.61
N ASP A 34 -4.13 6.96 -2.87
CA ASP A 34 -3.50 7.79 -1.86
C ASP A 34 -4.56 8.79 -1.43
N VAL A 35 -4.82 8.89 -0.13
CA VAL A 35 -5.92 9.71 0.40
C VAL A 35 -5.65 11.20 0.18
N GLY A 36 -4.38 11.59 0.03
CA GLY A 36 -3.98 12.98 -0.03
C GLY A 36 -3.82 13.58 1.37
N VAL A 37 -3.94 14.90 1.46
CA VAL A 37 -3.68 15.65 2.70
C VAL A 37 -4.94 16.32 3.22
N GLU A 38 -5.11 16.28 4.54
CA GLU A 38 -6.13 17.06 5.24
C GLU A 38 -5.87 18.57 5.13
N THR A 39 -6.85 19.37 5.54
CA THR A 39 -6.70 20.82 5.72
C THR A 39 -5.48 21.10 6.60
N TYR A 40 -4.56 21.93 6.08
CA TYR A 40 -3.33 22.24 6.80
C TYR A 40 -3.61 22.91 8.15
N THR A 41 -2.93 22.41 9.17
CA THR A 41 -2.96 22.95 10.53
C THR A 41 -1.54 23.33 10.97
N ALA A 42 -1.41 23.95 12.14
CA ALA A 42 -0.09 24.19 12.74
C ALA A 42 0.72 22.88 12.91
N LYS A 43 0.04 21.73 13.10
CA LYS A 43 0.67 20.41 13.20
C LYS A 43 1.37 19.98 11.91
N THR A 44 0.84 20.38 10.75
CA THR A 44 1.41 20.06 9.42
C THR A 44 2.84 20.61 9.24
N PHE A 45 3.14 21.72 9.90
CA PHE A 45 4.42 22.42 9.81
C PHE A 45 5.28 22.25 11.08
N SER A 46 4.97 21.25 11.91
CA SER A 46 5.70 20.96 13.14
C SER A 46 6.33 19.57 13.10
N PRO A 47 7.22 19.24 14.07
CA PRO A 47 7.75 17.89 14.21
C PRO A 47 6.67 16.81 14.42
N LEU A 48 5.46 17.19 14.81
CA LEU A 48 4.34 16.28 15.02
C LEU A 48 3.57 15.96 13.71
N ARG A 49 4.05 16.43 12.54
CA ARG A 49 3.41 16.23 11.23
C ARG A 49 3.03 14.76 10.98
N TYR A 50 3.90 13.82 11.32
CA TYR A 50 3.70 12.40 11.04
C TYR A 50 2.80 11.68 12.06
N GLU A 51 2.28 12.39 13.06
CA GLU A 51 1.14 11.93 13.86
C GLU A 51 -0.20 12.29 13.19
N ILE A 52 -0.20 13.07 12.10
CA ILE A 52 -1.38 13.24 11.25
C ILE A 52 -1.51 11.95 10.46
N TRP A 53 -2.66 11.29 10.56
CA TRP A 53 -2.85 9.94 10.04
C TRP A 53 -2.56 9.83 8.54
N THR A 54 -2.93 10.83 7.73
CA THR A 54 -2.66 10.84 6.28
C THR A 54 -1.18 11.02 5.93
N MET A 55 -0.31 11.35 6.89
CA MET A 55 1.13 11.51 6.67
C MET A 55 1.91 10.23 7.00
N GLY A 56 1.32 9.27 7.72
CA GLY A 56 1.97 8.04 8.16
C GLY A 56 1.73 6.85 7.23
N SER A 57 2.70 5.95 7.12
CA SER A 57 2.63 4.79 6.22
C SER A 57 1.48 3.83 6.54
N ALA A 58 0.94 3.86 7.77
CA ALA A 58 -0.22 3.05 8.16
C ALA A 58 -1.51 3.41 7.41
N TYR A 59 -1.50 4.47 6.61
CA TYR A 59 -2.62 4.89 5.76
C TYR A 59 -2.22 5.04 4.30
N HIS A 60 -1.21 4.28 3.90
CA HIS A 60 -0.74 4.14 2.52
C HIS A 60 -0.76 2.67 2.12
N ASN A 61 -0.63 2.39 0.82
CA ASN A 61 -0.61 1.03 0.29
C ASN A 61 0.72 0.36 0.61
N LEU A 62 1.04 0.12 1.89
CA LEU A 62 2.36 -0.24 2.42
C LEU A 62 2.28 -1.25 3.58
N PRO A 63 3.37 -1.98 3.86
CA PRO A 63 3.40 -2.90 4.99
C PRO A 63 3.56 -2.19 6.34
N LEU A 64 2.96 -2.76 7.38
CA LEU A 64 3.27 -2.51 8.79
C LEU A 64 4.01 -3.73 9.34
N ILE A 65 5.23 -3.52 9.81
CA ILE A 65 6.18 -4.61 10.09
C ILE A 65 6.56 -4.52 11.55
N ASN A 66 6.20 -5.56 12.33
CA ASN A 66 6.44 -5.61 13.77
C ASN A 66 5.89 -4.37 14.51
N GLY A 67 4.75 -3.84 14.06
CA GLY A 67 4.13 -2.62 14.59
C GLY A 67 4.83 -1.31 14.20
N CYS A 68 5.83 -1.36 13.32
CA CYS A 68 6.58 -0.19 12.86
C CYS A 68 6.04 0.35 11.53
N GLU A 69 5.91 1.67 11.49
CA GLU A 69 5.70 2.49 10.30
C GLU A 69 7.04 2.99 9.72
N GLN A 70 7.00 3.55 8.52
CA GLN A 70 8.15 4.26 7.97
C GLN A 70 8.43 5.55 8.73
N LEU A 71 9.71 5.93 8.76
CA LEU A 71 10.18 7.16 9.39
C LEU A 71 10.42 8.28 8.37
N PRO A 72 10.33 9.55 8.79
CA PRO A 72 10.59 10.70 7.92
C PRO A 72 12.08 11.01 7.79
N GLY A 73 12.51 11.47 6.62
CA GLY A 73 13.91 11.85 6.35
C GLY A 73 14.46 11.32 5.03
N GLU A 74 15.55 11.91 4.55
CA GLU A 74 16.22 11.50 3.31
C GLU A 74 16.91 10.13 3.44
N GLU A 75 17.29 9.76 4.66
CA GLU A 75 17.86 8.47 5.01
C GLU A 75 16.84 7.31 4.93
N HIS A 76 15.55 7.64 4.95
CA HIS A 76 14.46 6.69 4.86
C HIS A 76 13.98 6.58 3.42
N LEU A 77 14.63 5.70 2.66
CA LEU A 77 14.51 5.65 1.20
C LEU A 77 14.35 4.25 0.62
N ALA A 78 13.77 4.18 -0.57
CA ALA A 78 13.80 3.00 -1.42
C ALA A 78 15.21 2.87 -2.02
N THR A 79 15.70 1.64 -2.05
CA THR A 79 16.98 1.30 -2.70
C THR A 79 16.77 0.22 -3.75
N GLN A 80 17.82 -0.09 -4.52
CA GLN A 80 17.81 -1.14 -5.55
C GLN A 80 16.62 -1.04 -6.52
N VAL A 81 16.27 0.19 -6.91
CA VAL A 81 15.14 0.43 -7.81
C VAL A 81 15.43 -0.20 -9.18
N GLN A 82 14.53 -1.07 -9.63
CA GLN A 82 14.64 -1.77 -10.90
C GLN A 82 13.35 -1.61 -11.68
N PHE A 83 13.47 -1.38 -12.99
CA PHE A 83 12.36 -1.33 -13.93
C PHE A 83 12.65 -2.26 -15.10
N SER A 84 11.65 -3.02 -15.52
CA SER A 84 11.71 -3.82 -16.74
C SER A 84 10.39 -3.77 -17.50
N ARG A 85 10.48 -3.96 -18.81
CA ARG A 85 9.35 -4.04 -19.73
C ARG A 85 9.65 -5.05 -20.81
N ASP A 86 8.68 -5.90 -21.10
CA ASP A 86 8.70 -6.83 -22.22
C ASP A 86 7.33 -6.85 -22.92
N GLU A 87 7.12 -7.83 -23.81
CA GLU A 87 5.86 -8.02 -24.53
C GLU A 87 4.69 -8.42 -23.61
N LYS A 88 4.99 -9.04 -22.46
CA LYS A 88 3.97 -9.54 -21.51
C LYS A 88 3.53 -8.46 -20.53
N GLY A 89 4.37 -7.47 -20.24
CA GLY A 89 4.02 -6.41 -19.31
C GLY A 89 5.15 -5.49 -18.88
N VAL A 90 4.91 -4.80 -17.76
CA VAL A 90 5.90 -3.95 -17.08
C VAL A 90 6.04 -4.39 -15.64
N GLN A 91 7.23 -4.19 -15.08
CA GLN A 91 7.53 -4.43 -13.69
C GLN A 91 8.40 -3.32 -13.13
N VAL A 92 8.12 -2.91 -11.89
CA VAL A 92 9.00 -2.04 -11.09
C VAL A 92 9.18 -2.65 -9.71
N SER A 93 10.38 -2.55 -9.14
CA SER A 93 10.65 -3.06 -7.79
C SER A 93 11.55 -2.13 -6.99
N PHE A 94 11.41 -2.22 -5.67
CA PHE A 94 12.08 -1.41 -4.66
C PHE A 94 12.50 -2.31 -3.50
N GLU A 95 13.68 -2.06 -2.93
CA GLU A 95 14.05 -2.55 -1.62
C GLU A 95 13.71 -1.50 -0.56
N LEU A 96 12.81 -1.84 0.36
CA LEU A 96 12.17 -0.91 1.29
C LEU A 96 12.78 -0.88 2.69
N GLY A 97 13.73 -1.76 3.02
CA GLY A 97 14.24 -1.90 4.38
C GLY A 97 14.73 -0.60 5.02
N LYS A 98 15.34 0.30 4.24
CA LYS A 98 15.82 1.60 4.76
C LYS A 98 14.71 2.61 5.07
N ALA A 99 13.52 2.46 4.49
CA ALA A 99 12.40 3.36 4.79
C ALA A 99 11.81 3.13 6.19
N TYR A 100 12.11 1.99 6.82
CA TYR A 100 11.61 1.60 8.14
C TYR A 100 12.70 1.76 9.22
N PRO A 101 12.29 1.90 10.49
CA PRO A 101 13.21 1.88 11.62
C PRO A 101 13.86 0.50 11.79
N ARG A 102 14.98 0.44 12.51
CA ARG A 102 15.68 -0.83 12.79
C ARG A 102 14.82 -1.81 13.58
N GLU A 103 13.93 -1.27 14.41
CA GLU A 103 12.93 -1.96 15.22
C GLU A 103 11.89 -2.72 14.40
N ALA A 104 11.79 -2.45 13.08
CA ALA A 104 11.01 -3.29 12.18
C ALA A 104 11.67 -4.66 11.94
N GLY A 105 12.98 -4.81 12.22
CA GLY A 105 13.70 -6.07 12.08
C GLY A 105 13.90 -6.52 10.63
N ILE A 106 13.91 -5.60 9.67
CA ILE A 106 14.01 -5.93 8.24
C ILE A 106 15.45 -6.23 7.85
N GLY A 107 15.71 -7.46 7.40
CA GLY A 107 16.93 -7.82 6.70
C GLY A 107 16.83 -7.60 5.18
N GLU A 108 15.64 -7.77 4.61
CA GLU A 108 15.28 -7.47 3.22
C GLU A 108 13.76 -7.33 3.10
N TRP A 109 13.29 -6.33 2.38
CA TRP A 109 11.89 -6.16 2.01
C TRP A 109 11.77 -5.66 0.56
N LYS A 110 11.71 -6.60 -0.37
CA LYS A 110 11.59 -6.30 -1.79
C LYS A 110 10.13 -6.24 -2.21
N ARG A 111 9.66 -5.04 -2.51
CA ARG A 111 8.37 -4.81 -3.14
C ARG A 111 8.48 -4.80 -4.65
N THR A 112 7.54 -5.42 -5.33
CA THR A 112 7.41 -5.47 -6.78
C THR A 112 5.98 -5.17 -7.20
N TYR A 113 5.82 -4.26 -8.14
CA TYR A 113 4.59 -4.08 -8.88
C TYR A 113 4.74 -4.62 -10.31
N GLY A 114 3.75 -5.38 -10.77
CA GLY A 114 3.71 -5.89 -12.14
C GLY A 114 2.38 -5.55 -12.79
N LEU A 115 2.41 -5.14 -14.06
CA LEU A 115 1.20 -4.96 -14.87
C LEU A 115 1.30 -5.80 -16.13
N GLN A 116 0.45 -6.81 -16.23
CA GLN A 116 0.27 -7.65 -17.41
C GLN A 116 -0.91 -7.12 -18.22
N ARG A 117 -0.76 -7.05 -19.55
CA ARG A 117 -1.78 -6.42 -20.43
C ARG A 117 -2.66 -7.42 -21.15
N GLU A 118 -2.11 -8.57 -21.52
CA GLU A 118 -2.77 -9.56 -22.38
C GLU A 118 -2.58 -10.99 -21.83
N PRO A 119 -3.51 -11.92 -22.11
CA PRO A 119 -4.80 -11.69 -22.78
C PRO A 119 -5.84 -11.00 -21.89
N GLU A 120 -5.70 -11.09 -20.57
CA GLU A 120 -6.52 -10.39 -19.60
C GLU A 120 -5.64 -9.49 -18.71
N PRO A 121 -6.01 -8.23 -18.47
CA PRO A 121 -5.21 -7.34 -17.65
C PRO A 121 -5.11 -7.83 -16.20
N ILE A 122 -3.89 -7.89 -15.68
CA ILE A 122 -3.62 -8.29 -14.29
C ILE A 122 -2.69 -7.27 -13.65
N LEU A 123 -3.05 -6.78 -12.47
CA LEU A 123 -2.13 -6.08 -11.58
C LEU A 123 -1.61 -7.05 -10.51
N LEU A 124 -0.29 -7.06 -10.33
CA LEU A 124 0.41 -7.80 -9.30
C LEU A 124 1.07 -6.84 -8.31
N ILE A 125 0.89 -7.09 -7.02
CA ILE A 125 1.65 -6.49 -5.93
C ILE A 125 2.31 -7.63 -5.18
N ARG A 126 3.63 -7.63 -5.10
CA ARG A 126 4.39 -8.69 -4.45
C ARG A 126 5.38 -8.12 -3.45
N ASP A 127 5.32 -8.61 -2.22
CA ASP A 127 6.33 -8.36 -1.20
C ASP A 127 7.06 -9.65 -0.90
N ARG A 128 8.38 -9.65 -1.06
CA ARG A 128 9.25 -10.73 -0.59
C ARG A 128 10.11 -10.19 0.54
N PHE A 129 10.13 -10.89 1.67
CA PHE A 129 10.77 -10.38 2.87
C PHE A 129 11.66 -11.42 3.56
N ARG A 130 12.64 -10.90 4.31
CA ARG A 130 13.43 -11.61 5.31
C ARG A 130 13.59 -10.69 6.52
N LEU A 131 13.24 -11.19 7.70
CA LEU A 131 13.27 -10.50 8.97
C LEU A 131 14.22 -11.17 9.95
N GLU A 132 14.74 -10.39 10.90
CA GLU A 132 15.51 -10.88 12.05
C GLU A 132 14.58 -11.49 13.12
N TYR A 133 13.35 -10.97 13.24
CA TYR A 133 12.29 -11.44 14.11
C TYR A 133 10.93 -11.08 13.50
N ALA A 134 9.90 -11.86 13.84
CA ALA A 134 8.55 -11.71 13.28
C ALA A 134 7.51 -11.82 14.40
N HIS A 135 6.99 -10.67 14.85
CA HIS A 135 5.89 -10.55 15.80
C HIS A 135 4.56 -10.31 15.09
N SER A 136 4.55 -9.42 14.10
CA SER A 136 3.37 -9.11 13.29
C SER A 136 3.78 -8.61 11.91
N LEU A 137 3.02 -9.01 10.89
CA LEU A 137 3.16 -8.50 9.54
C LEU A 137 1.79 -8.18 8.99
N GLN A 138 1.62 -6.95 8.52
CA GLN A 138 0.40 -6.52 7.84
C GLN A 138 0.75 -5.81 6.54
N LEU A 139 -0.09 -5.95 5.53
CA LEU A 139 -0.13 -5.07 4.38
C LEU A 139 -1.40 -4.23 4.45
N VAL A 140 -1.21 -2.91 4.46
CA VAL A 140 -2.29 -1.93 4.37
C VAL A 140 -2.59 -1.66 2.90
N LEU A 141 -3.88 -1.59 2.56
CA LEU A 141 -4.35 -1.02 1.29
C LEU A 141 -5.47 -0.01 1.56
N MET A 142 -5.43 1.12 0.86
CA MET A 142 -6.45 2.15 0.91
C MET A 142 -7.33 2.05 -0.32
N VAL A 143 -8.65 1.95 -0.13
CA VAL A 143 -9.62 1.83 -1.22
C VAL A 143 -10.79 2.81 -1.02
N PRO A 144 -11.39 3.32 -2.11
CA PRO A 144 -12.48 4.28 -2.02
C PRO A 144 -13.83 3.63 -1.69
N GLU A 145 -14.00 2.34 -2.03
CA GLU A 145 -15.27 1.62 -1.91
C GLU A 145 -15.17 0.40 -1.00
N GLU A 146 -16.30 0.00 -0.42
CA GLU A 146 -16.37 -1.10 0.54
C GLU A 146 -15.94 -2.43 -0.08
N PRO A 147 -14.93 -3.13 0.50
CA PRO A 147 -14.55 -4.46 0.07
C PRO A 147 -15.66 -5.47 0.35
N ARG A 148 -15.94 -6.35 -0.61
CA ARG A 148 -16.99 -7.37 -0.48
C ARG A 148 -16.42 -8.78 -0.48
N LEU A 149 -16.88 -9.62 0.45
CA LEU A 149 -16.60 -11.04 0.48
C LEU A 149 -17.78 -11.80 -0.11
N GLU A 150 -17.57 -12.49 -1.22
CA GLU A 150 -18.58 -13.31 -1.88
C GLU A 150 -18.02 -14.68 -2.21
N GLN A 151 -18.71 -15.74 -1.75
CA GLN A 151 -18.31 -17.13 -2.00
C GLN A 151 -16.82 -17.41 -1.66
N GLY A 152 -16.32 -16.82 -0.56
CA GLY A 152 -14.94 -16.99 -0.12
C GLY A 152 -13.90 -16.23 -0.95
N ARG A 153 -14.30 -15.26 -1.77
CA ARG A 153 -13.40 -14.40 -2.55
C ARG A 153 -13.66 -12.92 -2.26
N TRP A 154 -12.58 -12.17 -2.11
CA TRP A 154 -12.64 -10.73 -1.90
C TRP A 154 -12.72 -9.99 -3.23
N TYR A 155 -13.53 -8.92 -3.23
CA TYR A 155 -13.73 -8.06 -4.37
C TYR A 155 -13.56 -6.60 -3.96
N LEU A 156 -12.86 -5.84 -4.81
CA LEU A 156 -12.73 -4.39 -4.71
C LEU A 156 -13.57 -3.75 -5.81
N SER A 157 -14.43 -2.82 -5.44
CA SER A 157 -15.29 -2.09 -6.38
C SER A 157 -14.60 -0.79 -6.81
N THR A 158 -14.85 -0.37 -8.05
CA THR A 158 -14.35 0.90 -8.59
C THR A 158 -15.29 1.43 -9.66
N GLY A 159 -16.12 2.40 -9.27
CA GLY A 159 -17.23 2.90 -10.09
C GLY A 159 -18.27 1.80 -10.35
N ALA A 160 -18.47 1.44 -11.62
CA ALA A 160 -19.38 0.36 -12.01
C ALA A 160 -18.68 -1.01 -12.09
N GLU A 161 -17.36 -1.04 -11.94
CA GLU A 161 -16.52 -2.23 -12.13
C GLU A 161 -16.23 -2.92 -10.80
N ARG A 162 -15.89 -4.20 -10.87
CA ARG A 162 -15.50 -4.99 -9.72
C ARG A 162 -14.36 -5.93 -10.06
N LEU A 163 -13.32 -5.91 -9.24
CA LEU A 163 -12.13 -6.73 -9.43
C LEU A 163 -11.99 -7.75 -8.30
N LYS A 164 -11.63 -8.97 -8.67
CA LYS A 164 -11.22 -10.02 -7.73
C LYS A 164 -9.86 -9.67 -7.14
N LEU A 165 -9.78 -9.67 -5.81
CA LEU A 165 -8.52 -9.64 -5.07
C LEU A 165 -8.15 -11.08 -4.68
N LEU A 166 -7.13 -11.62 -5.32
CA LEU A 166 -6.61 -12.96 -5.08
C LEU A 166 -5.31 -12.88 -4.28
N TYR A 167 -5.21 -13.72 -3.26
CA TYR A 167 -4.03 -13.90 -2.41
C TYR A 167 -4.12 -15.26 -1.71
N ASP A 168 -3.05 -15.69 -1.05
CA ASP A 168 -3.06 -16.94 -0.28
C ASP A 168 -3.79 -16.74 1.06
N GLN A 169 -5.07 -17.11 1.08
CA GLN A 169 -5.94 -17.03 2.27
C GLN A 169 -5.55 -18.03 3.38
N THR A 170 -4.63 -18.97 3.11
CA THR A 170 -4.11 -19.88 4.15
C THR A 170 -2.94 -19.28 4.94
N GLN A 171 -2.28 -18.26 4.37
CA GLN A 171 -1.17 -17.56 5.00
C GLN A 171 -1.56 -16.16 5.50
N TRP A 172 -2.57 -15.55 4.87
CA TRP A 172 -2.98 -14.18 5.15
C TRP A 172 -4.48 -14.10 5.43
N ALA A 173 -4.85 -13.30 6.43
CA ALA A 173 -6.24 -12.97 6.73
C ALA A 173 -6.50 -11.51 6.37
N LEU A 174 -7.58 -11.26 5.62
CA LEU A 174 -7.99 -9.90 5.26
C LEU A 174 -9.09 -9.44 6.22
N SER A 175 -8.88 -8.28 6.81
CA SER A 175 -9.90 -7.48 7.49
C SER A 175 -9.92 -6.08 6.91
N TRP A 176 -10.95 -5.30 7.21
CA TRP A 176 -11.02 -3.91 6.80
C TRP A 176 -11.79 -3.07 7.82
N GLU A 177 -11.54 -1.76 7.79
CA GLU A 177 -12.28 -0.78 8.57
C GLU A 177 -12.72 0.39 7.70
N LEU A 178 -13.85 1.00 8.08
CA LEU A 178 -14.34 2.24 7.50
C LEU A 178 -13.63 3.41 8.17
N ILE A 179 -13.13 4.34 7.37
CA ILE A 179 -12.61 5.63 7.84
C ILE A 179 -13.63 6.70 7.46
N PRO A 180 -14.32 7.32 8.45
CA PRO A 180 -15.19 8.44 8.17
C PRO A 180 -14.36 9.66 7.78
N ILE A 181 -14.74 10.34 6.72
CA ILE A 181 -14.08 11.55 6.27
C ILE A 181 -14.87 12.76 6.76
N THR A 182 -14.23 13.54 7.62
CA THR A 182 -14.78 14.78 8.19
C THR A 182 -14.07 16.02 7.68
N ASP A 183 -12.84 15.88 7.15
CA ASP A 183 -12.10 16.96 6.54
C ASP A 183 -12.74 17.37 5.18
N PRO A 184 -12.97 18.67 4.93
CA PRO A 184 -13.64 19.13 3.72
C PRO A 184 -12.83 18.93 2.43
N LEU A 185 -11.50 18.96 2.48
CA LEU A 185 -10.66 18.74 1.29
C LEU A 185 -10.71 17.26 0.89
N LEU A 186 -10.53 16.37 1.87
CA LEU A 186 -10.68 14.94 1.64
C LEU A 186 -12.12 14.61 1.20
N GLY A 187 -13.12 15.25 1.82
CA GLY A 187 -14.53 15.05 1.50
C GLY A 187 -14.91 15.46 0.09
N ALA A 188 -14.28 16.51 -0.45
CA ALA A 188 -14.46 16.93 -1.83
C ALA A 188 -13.93 15.90 -2.85
N CYS A 189 -12.89 15.13 -2.49
CA CYS A 189 -12.30 14.11 -3.33
C CYS A 189 -12.98 12.74 -3.19
N TRP A 190 -13.26 12.32 -1.96
CA TRP A 190 -13.61 10.93 -1.62
C TRP A 190 -15.03 10.78 -1.06
N GLY A 191 -15.74 11.88 -0.81
CA GLY A 191 -17.03 11.86 -0.14
C GLY A 191 -16.90 11.57 1.36
N ALA A 192 -17.91 10.94 1.94
CA ALA A 192 -18.03 10.84 3.40
C ALA A 192 -17.18 9.73 4.04
N ARG A 193 -16.56 8.85 3.25
CA ARG A 193 -15.83 7.68 3.76
C ARG A 193 -14.89 7.07 2.73
N ILE A 194 -13.87 6.40 3.24
CA ILE A 194 -12.99 5.48 2.53
C ILE A 194 -12.79 4.24 3.40
N TYR A 195 -12.04 3.26 2.91
CA TYR A 195 -11.81 2.01 3.61
C TYR A 195 -10.32 1.66 3.65
N ARG A 196 -9.87 1.13 4.78
CA ARG A 196 -8.52 0.63 4.98
C ARG A 196 -8.57 -0.88 5.18
N LEU A 197 -7.89 -1.61 4.31
CA LEU A 197 -7.76 -3.06 4.36
C LEU A 197 -6.46 -3.41 5.07
N HIS A 198 -6.51 -4.46 5.86
CA HIS A 198 -5.36 -5.06 6.52
C HIS A 198 -5.27 -6.53 6.13
N LEU A 199 -4.28 -6.89 5.31
CA LEU A 199 -3.89 -8.28 5.12
C LEU A 199 -2.84 -8.64 6.18
N THR A 200 -3.25 -9.41 7.17
CA THR A 200 -2.39 -9.82 8.30
C THR A 200 -1.88 -11.24 8.09
N MET A 201 -0.58 -11.47 8.25
CA MET A 201 -0.02 -12.81 8.20
C MET A 201 -0.51 -13.61 9.41
N ILE A 202 -1.11 -14.78 9.17
CA ILE A 202 -1.74 -15.61 10.22
C ILE A 202 -0.69 -16.15 11.19
N GLU A 203 0.41 -16.68 10.64
CA GLU A 203 1.56 -17.16 11.40
C GLU A 203 2.81 -16.38 10.97
N PRO A 204 3.28 -15.40 11.76
CA PRO A 204 4.46 -14.61 11.43
C PRO A 204 5.68 -15.49 11.16
N ALA A 205 6.34 -15.26 10.03
CA ALA A 205 7.53 -15.99 9.61
C ALA A 205 8.72 -15.06 9.39
N LEU A 206 9.94 -15.59 9.56
CA LEU A 206 11.17 -14.84 9.31
C LEU A 206 11.44 -14.59 7.82
N ALA A 207 10.80 -15.33 6.92
CA ALA A 207 10.89 -15.09 5.49
C ALA A 207 9.62 -15.58 4.81
N GLY A 208 9.25 -14.94 3.71
CA GLY A 208 8.05 -15.29 2.97
C GLY A 208 7.83 -14.40 1.77
N GLU A 209 6.71 -14.65 1.11
CA GLU A 209 6.22 -13.84 0.00
C GLU A 209 4.71 -13.65 0.14
N LEU A 210 4.26 -12.40 -0.01
CA LEU A 210 2.87 -12.07 -0.26
C LEU A 210 2.73 -11.68 -1.73
N THR A 211 1.83 -12.34 -2.46
CA THR A 211 1.41 -11.91 -3.80
C THR A 211 -0.07 -11.58 -3.76
N LEU A 212 -0.41 -10.32 -4.05
CA LEU A 212 -1.76 -9.88 -4.37
C LEU A 212 -1.91 -9.81 -5.90
N MET A 213 -3.03 -10.32 -6.38
CA MET A 213 -3.41 -10.25 -7.78
C MET A 213 -4.80 -9.63 -7.91
N LEU A 214 -4.89 -8.54 -8.67
CA LEU A 214 -6.14 -7.88 -9.05
C LEU A 214 -6.43 -8.14 -10.53
N ARG A 215 -7.64 -8.64 -10.80
CA ARG A 215 -8.17 -8.95 -12.14
C ARG A 215 -9.69 -8.92 -12.12
N GLU A 216 -10.32 -8.89 -13.29
CA GLU A 216 -11.78 -9.06 -13.42
C GLU A 216 -12.27 -10.44 -12.96
#